data_AF-S7VMI0-F1
#
_entry.id   AF-S7VMI0-F1
#
_cell.length_a   1.000
_cell.length_b   1.000
_cell.length_c   1.000
_cell.angle_alpha   90.00
_cell.angle_beta   90.00
_cell.angle_gamma   90.00
#
_symmetry.space_group_name_H-M   'P 1'
#
loop_
_entity.id
_entity.type
_entity.pdbx_description
1 polymer ?
#
loop_
_entity_poly.entity_id
_entity_poly.type
_entity_poly.pdbx_seq_one_letter_code
_entity_poly.pdbx_strand_id
1 'polypeptide(L)'
;MDDLFIKSRIEKIQIQYTGSKEDLQNWVQTDFLNQIVVKYEVEFYGQSPNTKKLWEGLFDKDGHILMKREILLSPSNNLFY
;
A
#
# COMPACT_ATOMS: atom_id res chain seq x y z
N MET A 1 -1.30 -6.39 18.76
CA MET A 1 0.14 -6.35 19.05
C MET A 1 0.82 -5.76 17.82
N ASP A 2 1.54 -4.66 17.99
CA ASP A 2 2.39 -4.11 16.93
C ASP A 2 3.65 -4.95 16.85
N ASP A 3 3.69 -5.88 15.90
CA ASP A 3 4.91 -6.60 15.56
C ASP A 3 5.95 -5.60 15.03
N LEU A 4 6.95 -5.31 15.87
CA LEU A 4 8.12 -4.53 15.48
C LEU A 4 9.07 -5.45 14.71
N PHE A 5 9.33 -5.11 13.45
CA PHE A 5 10.30 -5.84 12.63
C PHE A 5 11.73 -5.44 13.02
N ILE A 6 12.64 -6.42 13.05
CA ILE A 6 14.08 -6.19 13.25
C ILE A 6 14.67 -5.47 12.04
N LYS A 7 14.16 -5.79 10.85
CA LYS A 7 14.51 -5.16 9.59
C LYS A 7 13.28 -5.08 8.69
N SER A 8 13.17 -3.98 7.96
CA SER A 8 12.18 -3.83 6.89
C SER A 8 12.86 -3.42 5.58
N ARG A 9 12.21 -3.74 4.46
CA ARG A 9 12.57 -3.23 3.13
C ARG A 9 11.30 -2.95 2.36
N ILE A 10 11.12 -1.71 1.92
CA ILE A 10 10.00 -1.32 1.07
C ILE A 10 10.25 -1.89 -0.33
N GLU A 11 9.25 -2.57 -0.87
CA GLU A 11 9.27 -3.08 -2.25
C GLU A 11 8.51 -2.15 -3.19
N LYS A 12 7.37 -1.62 -2.73
CA LYS A 12 6.49 -0.80 -3.56
C LYS A 12 5.76 0.23 -2.70
N ILE A 13 5.54 1.40 -3.27
CA ILE A 13 4.63 2.42 -2.76
C ILE A 13 3.67 2.77 -3.90
N GLN A 14 2.38 2.72 -3.63
CA GLN A 14 1.32 3.09 -4.57
C GLN A 14 0.40 4.12 -3.93
N ILE A 15 0.12 5.18 -4.66
CA ILE A 15 -0.84 6.21 -4.26
C ILE A 15 -2.20 5.86 -4.87
N GLN A 16 -3.25 5.88 -4.06
CA GLN A 16 -4.63 5.65 -4.47
C GLN A 16 -5.45 6.92 -4.28
N TYR A 17 -6.01 7.41 -5.37
CA TYR A 17 -6.95 8.53 -5.39
C TYR A 17 -8.37 7.98 -5.54
N THR A 18 -9.25 8.31 -4.60
CA THR A 18 -10.66 7.87 -4.60
C THR A 18 -11.56 9.09 -4.56
N GLY A 19 -12.53 9.17 -5.47
CA GLY A 19 -13.51 10.23 -5.55
C GLY A 19 -14.56 9.91 -6.60
N SER A 20 -15.49 10.84 -6.84
CA SER A 20 -16.39 10.71 -7.98
C SER A 20 -15.60 10.85 -9.30
N LYS A 21 -16.19 10.41 -10.41
CA LYS A 21 -15.58 10.57 -11.73
C LYS A 21 -15.31 12.05 -12.05
N GLU A 22 -16.27 12.92 -11.74
CA GLU A 22 -16.20 14.36 -11.99
C GLU A 22 -15.07 14.99 -11.17
N ASP A 23 -14.97 14.66 -9.88
CA ASP A 23 -13.91 15.16 -9.00
C ASP A 23 -12.53 14.70 -9.47
N LEU A 24 -12.38 13.43 -9.86
CA LEU A 24 -11.11 12.89 -10.37
C LEU A 24 -10.71 13.57 -11.69
N GLN A 25 -11.66 13.80 -12.60
CA GLN A 25 -11.40 14.51 -13.86
C GLN A 25 -10.99 15.97 -13.61
N ASN A 26 -11.67 16.65 -12.69
CA ASN A 26 -11.35 18.02 -12.31
C ASN A 26 -9.95 18.09 -11.68
N TRP A 27 -9.62 17.18 -10.76
CA TRP A 27 -8.30 17.12 -10.14
C TRP A 27 -7.18 16.97 -11.18
N VAL A 28 -7.32 16.05 -12.14
CA VAL A 28 -6.31 15.86 -13.20
C VAL A 28 -6.09 17.12 -14.04
N GLN A 29 -7.12 17.95 -14.22
CA GLN A 29 -7.02 19.17 -15.04
C GLN A 29 -6.56 20.40 -14.25
N THR A 30 -6.88 20.47 -12.96
CA THR A 30 -6.73 21.68 -12.14
C THR A 30 -5.70 21.55 -11.03
N ASP A 31 -5.21 20.34 -10.78
CA ASP A 31 -4.39 19.95 -9.63
C ASP A 31 -5.04 20.27 -8.26
N PHE A 32 -6.36 20.49 -8.26
CA PHE A 32 -7.12 20.79 -7.05
C PHE A 32 -7.68 19.50 -6.44
N LEU A 33 -7.15 19.10 -5.30
CA LEU A 33 -7.45 17.84 -4.60
C LEU A 33 -8.77 17.84 -3.80
N ASN A 34 -9.66 18.82 -4.03
CA ASN A 34 -10.88 18.93 -3.24
C ASN A 34 -11.77 17.70 -3.45
N GLN A 35 -12.27 17.13 -2.34
CA GLN A 35 -13.13 15.94 -2.33
C GLN A 35 -12.47 14.63 -2.82
N ILE A 36 -11.17 14.62 -3.11
CA ILE A 36 -10.40 13.41 -3.40
C ILE A 36 -9.81 12.85 -2.09
N VAL A 37 -10.10 11.59 -1.80
CA VAL A 37 -9.45 10.85 -0.72
C VAL A 37 -8.16 10.24 -1.25
N VAL A 38 -7.04 10.58 -0.61
CA VAL A 38 -5.72 10.02 -0.92
C VAL A 38 -5.35 8.97 0.12
N LYS A 39 -4.91 7.80 -0.35
CA LYS A 39 -4.36 6.72 0.48
C LYS A 39 -3.04 6.21 -0.10
N TYR A 40 -2.24 5.60 0.74
CA TYR A 40 -0.97 5.01 0.37
C TYR A 40 -0.99 3.52 0.68
N GLU A 41 -0.72 2.70 -0.32
CA GLU A 41 -0.50 1.27 -0.17
C GLU A 41 1.00 1.02 -0.26
N VAL A 42 1.58 0.43 0.79
CA VAL A 42 3.00 0.12 0.87
C VAL A 42 3.17 -1.37 1.01
N GLU A 43 3.84 -1.97 0.04
CA GLU A 43 4.28 -3.36 0.13
C GLU A 43 5.72 -3.39 0.65
N PHE A 44 5.97 -4.17 1.69
CA PHE A 44 7.28 -4.25 2.32
C PHE A 44 7.54 -5.62 2.91
N TYR A 45 8.80 -6.07 2.84
CA TYR A 45 9.23 -7.22 3.62
C TYR A 45 9.47 -6.80 5.07
N GLY A 46 8.87 -7.53 5.99
CA GLY A 46 9.16 -7.45 7.42
C GLY A 46 9.92 -8.69 7.88
N GLN A 47 11.06 -8.49 8.55
CA GLN A 47 11.85 -9.55 9.15
C GLN A 47 11.64 -9.62 10.67
N SER A 48 11.19 -10.77 11.13
CA SER A 48 11.16 -11.19 12.54
C SER A 48 12.31 -12.18 12.79
N PRO A 49 12.64 -12.55 14.05
CA PRO A 49 13.79 -13.43 14.34
C PRO A 49 13.84 -14.70 13.47
N ASN A 50 12.67 -15.29 13.20
CA ASN A 50 12.57 -16.59 12.54
C ASN A 50 11.99 -16.53 11.12
N THR A 51 11.51 -15.36 10.66
CA THR A 51 10.75 -15.27 9.41
C THR A 51 11.00 -13.96 8.68
N LYS A 52 10.90 -14.01 7.34
CA LYS A 52 10.80 -12.84 6.48
C LYS A 52 9.54 -13.00 5.63
N LYS A 53 8.60 -12.09 5.78
CA LYS A 53 7.28 -12.14 5.13
C LYS A 53 7.01 -10.85 4.38
N LEU A 54 6.20 -10.92 3.32
CA LEU A 54 5.74 -9.75 2.59
C LEU A 54 4.45 -9.24 3.25
N TRP A 55 4.36 -7.93 3.42
CA TRP A 55 3.22 -7.27 4.04
C TRP A 55 2.73 -6.15 3.14
N GLU A 56 1.44 -5.89 3.21
CA GLU A 56 0.80 -4.69 2.67
C GLU A 56 0.28 -3.87 3.84
N GLY A 57 0.68 -2.59 3.89
CA GLY A 57 0.11 -1.59 4.77
C GLY A 57 -0.69 -0.58 3.96
N LEU A 58 -1.91 -0.28 4.40
CA LEU A 58 -2.71 0.83 3.88
C LEU A 58 -2.65 1.99 4.87
N PHE A 59 -2.33 3.17 4.39
CA PHE A 59 -2.15 4.37 5.19
C PHE A 59 -3.05 5.50 4.65
N ASP A 60 -3.50 6.36 5.56
CA ASP A 60 -4.12 7.62 5.18
C ASP A 60 -3.07 8.66 4.73
N LYS A 61 -3.54 9.86 4.35
CA LYS A 61 -2.67 10.94 3.87
C LYS A 61 -1.68 11.47 4.91
N ASP A 62 -1.96 11.25 6.19
CA ASP A 62 -1.15 11.72 7.30
C ASP A 62 -0.18 10.62 7.79
N GLY A 63 -0.21 9.45 7.14
CA GLY A 63 0.65 8.31 7.44
C GLY A 63 0.11 7.41 8.55
N HIS A 64 -1.13 7.59 9.00
CA HIS A 64 -1.73 6.68 9.97
C HIS A 64 -2.11 5.37 9.29
N ILE A 65 -1.81 4.27 9.96
CA ILE A 65 -2.14 2.94 9.45
C ILE A 65 -3.65 2.71 9.55
N LEU A 66 -4.27 2.43 8.40
CA LEU A 66 -5.67 2.04 8.28
C LEU A 66 -5.82 0.52 8.30
N MET A 67 -4.86 -0.20 7.71
CA MET A 67 -4.86 -1.66 7.62
C MET A 67 -3.44 -2.18 7.45
N LYS A 68 -3.20 -3.41 7.94
CA LYS A 68 -1.99 -4.18 7.67
C LYS A 68 -2.37 -5.64 7.42
N ARG A 69 -1.85 -6.25 6.36
CA ARG A 69 -2.06 -7.68 6.06
C ARG A 69 -0.80 -8.34 5.52
N GLU A 70 -0.63 -9.63 5.80
CA GLU A 70 0.42 -10.45 5.19
C GLU A 70 0.01 -10.78 3.74
N ILE A 71 0.92 -10.60 2.78
CA ILE A 71 0.73 -11.05 1.40
C ILE A 71 1.25 -12.48 1.31
N LEU A 72 0.34 -13.42 1.03
CA LEU A 72 0.70 -14.79 0.73
C LEU A 72 1.09 -14.89 -0.74
N LEU A 73 2.38 -15.08 -1.00
CA LEU A 73 2.87 -15.37 -2.33
C LEU A 73 2.47 -16.80 -2.69
N SER A 74 1.58 -16.95 -3.67
CA SER A 74 1.34 -18.26 -4.28
C SER A 74 2.67 -18.80 -4.82
N PRO A 75 3.02 -20.09 -4.60
CA PRO A 75 4.16 -20.67 -5.28
C PRO A 75 3.98 -20.45 -6.77
N SER A 76 4.98 -19.84 -7.40
CA SER A 76 4.97 -19.44 -8.80
C SER A 76 4.84 -20.69 -9.68
N ASN A 77 3.60 -21.12 -9.96
CA ASN A 77 3.33 -21.87 -11.16
C ASN A 77 3.44 -20.85 -12.29
N ASN A 78 4.67 -20.74 -12.81
CA ASN A 78 5.00 -19.96 -13.99
C ASN A 78 3.98 -20.28 -15.08
N LEU A 79 3.08 -19.35 -15.39
CA LEU A 79 2.39 -19.34 -16.66
C LEU A 79 3.43 -18.91 -17.70
N PHE A 80 4.17 -19.90 -18.21
CA PHE A 80 4.88 -19.76 -19.48
C PHE A 80 3.81 -19.59 -20.56
N TYR A 81 3.80 -18.43 -21.23
CA TYR A 81 3.11 -18.23 -22.50
C TYR A 81 4.12 -18.39 -23.64
#